data_AF-A0A7C7UXW5-F1
#
_entry.id   AF-A0A7C7UXW5-F1
#
_cell.length_a   1.000
_cell.length_b   1.000
_cell.length_c   1.000
_cell.angle_alpha   90.00
_cell.angle_beta   90.00
_cell.angle_gamma   90.00
#
_symmetry.space_group_name_H-M   'P 1'
#
loop_
_entity.id
_entity.type
_entity.pdbx_description
1 polymer ?
#
loop_
_entity_poly.entity_id
_entity_poly.type
_entity_poly.pdbx_seq_one_letter_code
_entity_poly.pdbx_strand_id
1 'polypeptide(L)'
;MSHSLLARRGGKEEEASRYVERIELCCTPKHGSWLNVAECEFSCLVRQCLAGRRLGELCVLQKEIGAWSTDLNDQQRGVHWQMTLSDARCKLKSMYPRIIL
;
A
#
# COMPACT_ATOMS: atom_id res chain seq x y z
N MET A 1 -14.05 -7.52 47.10
CA MET A 1 -14.69 -7.20 45.80
C MET A 1 -13.75 -6.29 45.04
N SER A 2 -13.49 -6.63 43.77
CA SER A 2 -12.74 -5.85 42.77
C SER A 2 -11.21 -5.94 42.77
N HIS A 3 -10.70 -7.02 42.15
CA HIS A 3 -9.36 -7.03 41.55
C HIS A 3 -9.36 -7.93 40.30
N SER A 4 -9.92 -7.47 39.17
CA SER A 4 -9.62 -8.05 37.85
C SER A 4 -10.27 -7.26 36.71
N LEU A 5 -9.64 -6.16 36.29
CA LEU A 5 -9.94 -5.53 34.98
C LEU A 5 -8.69 -5.29 34.11
N LEU A 6 -7.48 -5.66 34.57
CA LEU A 6 -6.24 -5.38 33.84
C LEU A 6 -5.75 -6.51 32.92
N ALA A 7 -6.38 -7.69 32.94
CA ALA A 7 -5.86 -8.86 32.19
C ALA A 7 -6.25 -8.93 30.70
N ARG A 8 -7.05 -7.98 30.16
CA ARG A 8 -7.53 -8.05 28.75
C ARG A 8 -6.81 -7.13 27.77
N ARG A 9 -5.82 -6.33 28.19
CA ARG A 9 -5.08 -5.42 27.29
C ARG A 9 -3.75 -5.98 26.75
N GLY A 10 -3.07 -6.88 27.48
CA GLY A 10 -1.72 -7.34 27.12
C GLY A 10 -1.61 -8.15 25.83
N GLY A 11 -2.55 -9.06 25.55
CA GLY A 11 -2.43 -9.97 24.40
C GLY A 11 -2.51 -9.29 23.03
N LYS A 12 -3.28 -8.20 22.91
CA LYS A 12 -3.39 -7.45 21.63
C LYS A 12 -2.19 -6.55 21.38
N GLU A 13 -1.60 -5.97 22.43
CA GLU A 13 -0.41 -5.13 22.32
C GLU A 13 0.84 -5.97 22.00
N GLU A 14 1.02 -7.11 22.67
CA GLU A 14 2.12 -8.04 22.37
C GLU A 14 2.05 -8.59 20.95
N GLU A 15 0.84 -8.94 20.49
CA GLU A 15 0.64 -9.44 19.13
C GLU A 15 0.86 -8.36 18.06
N ALA A 16 0.40 -7.12 18.32
CA ALA A 16 0.66 -5.98 17.43
C ALA A 16 2.17 -5.68 17.33
N SER A 17 2.90 -5.66 18.45
CA SER A 17 4.36 -5.47 18.48
C SER A 17 5.07 -6.54 17.65
N ARG A 18 4.68 -7.82 17.80
CA ARG A 18 5.24 -8.93 17.01
C ARG A 18 5.02 -8.76 15.50
N TYR A 19 3.89 -8.19 15.09
CA TYR A 19 3.67 -7.88 13.67
C TYR A 19 4.54 -6.74 13.18
N VAL A 20 4.66 -5.66 13.96
CA VAL A 20 5.48 -4.49 13.60
C VAL A 20 6.96 -4.88 13.45
N GLU A 21 7.49 -5.71 14.34
CA GLU A 21 8.88 -6.21 14.26
C GLU A 21 9.20 -6.96 12.97
N ARG A 22 8.18 -7.48 12.27
CA ARG A 22 8.34 -8.22 11.01
C ARG A 22 8.18 -7.34 9.76
N ILE A 23 7.82 -6.07 9.92
CA ILE A 23 7.55 -5.15 8.81
C ILE A 23 8.76 -4.25 8.59
N GLU A 24 9.32 -4.30 7.38
CA GLU A 24 10.28 -3.31 6.91
C GLU A 24 9.52 -2.15 6.26
N LEU A 25 9.70 -0.94 6.80
CA LEU A 25 9.07 0.26 6.26
C LEU A 25 9.96 0.91 5.20
N CYS A 26 9.60 0.73 3.94
CA CYS A 26 10.27 1.35 2.79
C CYS A 26 9.60 2.68 2.41
N CYS A 27 10.25 3.80 2.68
CA CYS A 27 9.74 5.12 2.29
C CYS A 27 9.96 5.39 0.79
N THR A 28 8.89 5.76 0.07
CA THR A 28 8.98 6.16 -1.34
C THR A 28 9.56 7.58 -1.48
N PRO A 29 10.36 7.86 -2.53
CA PRO A 29 10.83 9.21 -2.83
C PRO A 29 9.67 10.20 -3.06
N LYS A 30 9.83 11.46 -2.66
CA LYS A 30 8.79 12.51 -2.77
C LYS A 30 8.22 12.71 -4.19
N HIS A 31 9.00 12.39 -5.23
CA HIS A 31 8.58 12.51 -6.64
C HIS A 31 8.60 11.14 -7.36
N GLY A 32 8.51 10.06 -6.59
CA GLY A 32 8.51 8.68 -7.07
C GLY A 32 7.13 8.04 -7.03
N SER A 33 6.08 8.76 -7.43
CA SER A 33 4.68 8.27 -7.47
C SER A 33 4.54 6.91 -8.15
N TRP A 34 5.29 6.70 -9.22
CA TRP A 34 5.32 5.45 -9.98
C TRP A 34 5.94 4.25 -9.23
N LEU A 35 6.60 4.49 -8.10
CA LEU A 35 7.08 3.46 -7.16
C LEU A 35 6.12 3.25 -5.98
N ASN A 36 5.07 4.06 -5.88
CA ASN A 36 4.07 3.94 -4.83
C ASN A 36 2.95 2.99 -5.27
N VAL A 37 2.84 1.85 -4.59
CA VAL A 37 1.82 0.83 -4.87
C VAL A 37 0.41 1.40 -4.81
N ALA A 38 0.13 2.26 -3.81
CA ALA A 38 -1.19 2.83 -3.63
C ALA A 38 -1.61 3.71 -4.82
N GLU A 39 -0.66 4.44 -5.43
CA GLU A 39 -0.93 5.26 -6.60
C GLU A 39 -1.14 4.41 -7.86
N CYS A 40 -0.37 3.33 -8.01
CA CYS A 40 -0.59 2.35 -9.07
C CYS A 40 -1.97 1.70 -8.98
N GLU A 41 -2.38 1.27 -7.79
CA GLU A 41 -3.71 0.70 -7.53
C GLU A 41 -4.83 1.70 -7.80
N PHE A 42 -4.65 2.95 -7.39
CA PHE A 42 -5.61 4.02 -7.70
C PHE A 42 -5.76 4.22 -9.22
N SER A 43 -4.64 4.17 -9.95
CA SER A 43 -4.65 4.24 -11.41
C SER A 43 -5.39 3.05 -12.04
N CYS A 44 -5.25 1.84 -11.49
CA CYS A 44 -6.00 0.65 -11.91
C CYS A 44 -7.50 0.79 -11.59
N LEU A 45 -7.86 1.24 -10.39
CA LEU A 45 -9.24 1.47 -9.98
C LEU A 45 -9.94 2.40 -10.97
N VAL A 46 -9.32 3.54 -11.27
CA VAL A 46 -9.90 4.50 -12.22
C VAL A 46 -10.12 3.85 -13.59
N ARG A 47 -9.14 3.12 -14.13
CA ARG A 47 -9.25 2.52 -15.47
C ARG A 47 -10.23 1.35 -15.54
N GLN A 48 -10.28 0.51 -14.51
CA GLN A 48 -11.02 -0.75 -14.53
C GLN A 48 -12.45 -0.59 -13.99
N CYS A 49 -12.65 0.29 -12.99
CA CYS A 49 -13.92 0.42 -12.30
C CYS A 49 -14.68 1.70 -12.70
N LEU A 50 -13.97 2.82 -12.88
CA LEU A 50 -14.60 4.15 -12.94
C LEU A 50 -14.56 4.81 -14.34
N ALA A 51 -13.74 4.32 -15.26
CA ALA A 51 -13.50 4.98 -16.55
C ALA A 51 -14.78 5.13 -17.37
N GLY A 52 -15.04 6.35 -17.83
CA GLY A 52 -16.21 6.67 -18.67
C GLY A 52 -17.55 6.70 -17.91
N ARG A 53 -17.56 6.54 -16.58
CA ARG A 53 -18.78 6.53 -15.76
C ARG A 53 -18.86 7.78 -14.90
N ARG A 54 -20.03 8.42 -14.89
CA ARG A 54 -20.35 9.47 -13.91
C ARG A 54 -21.23 8.88 -12.82
N LEU A 55 -20.69 8.78 -11.60
CA LEU A 55 -21.40 8.27 -10.43
C LEU A 55 -21.89 9.47 -9.61
N GLY A 56 -23.20 9.68 -9.57
CA GLY A 56 -23.81 10.82 -8.86
C GLY A 56 -24.02 10.58 -7.36
N GLU A 57 -24.03 9.32 -6.94
CA GLU A 57 -24.37 8.91 -5.57
C GLU A 57 -23.18 8.24 -4.89
N LEU A 58 -22.88 8.67 -3.66
CA LEU A 58 -21.76 8.15 -2.87
C LEU A 58 -21.91 6.65 -2.57
N CYS A 59 -23.14 6.20 -2.28
CA CYS A 59 -23.41 4.80 -1.96
C CYS A 59 -23.09 3.88 -3.15
N VAL A 60 -23.35 4.35 -4.38
CA VAL A 60 -23.03 3.61 -5.61
C VAL A 60 -21.52 3.57 -5.78
N LEU A 61 -20.83 4.70 -5.61
CA LEU A 61 -19.36 4.73 -5.68
C LEU A 61 -18.71 3.75 -4.70
N GLN A 62 -19.16 3.73 -3.44
CA GLN A 62 -18.64 2.82 -2.42
C GLN A 62 -18.87 1.35 -2.78
N LYS A 63 -20.07 1.02 -3.30
CA LYS A 63 -20.40 -0.34 -3.71
C LYS A 63 -19.49 -0.83 -4.86
N GLU A 64 -19.27 0.03 -5.85
CA GLU A 64 -18.44 -0.30 -7.02
C GLU A 64 -16.96 -0.48 -6.63
N ILE A 65 -16.41 0.44 -5.83
CA ILE A 65 -15.04 0.32 -5.30
C ILE A 65 -14.89 -0.95 -4.45
N GLY A 66 -15.88 -1.24 -3.60
CA GLY A 66 -15.90 -2.44 -2.77
C GLY A 66 -15.87 -3.73 -3.59
N ALA A 67 -16.74 -3.83 -4.60
CA ALA A 67 -16.78 -5.00 -5.48
C ALA A 67 -15.45 -5.20 -6.23
N TRP A 68 -14.87 -4.11 -6.77
CA TRP A 68 -13.56 -4.16 -7.42
C TRP A 68 -12.44 -4.57 -6.46
N SER A 69 -12.44 -4.07 -5.22
CA SER A 69 -11.44 -4.42 -4.22
C SER A 69 -11.54 -5.88 -3.79
N THR A 70 -12.75 -6.42 -3.64
CA THR A 70 -12.95 -7.86 -3.34
C THR A 70 -12.40 -8.72 -4.48
N ASP A 71 -12.77 -8.42 -5.73
CA ASP A 71 -12.28 -9.19 -6.90
C ASP A 71 -10.74 -9.18 -6.97
N LEU A 72 -10.09 -8.02 -6.81
CA LEU A 72 -8.63 -7.96 -6.82
C LEU A 72 -7.98 -8.75 -5.68
N ASN A 73 -8.55 -8.69 -4.47
CA ASN A 73 -8.04 -9.44 -3.33
C ASN A 73 -8.23 -10.95 -3.55
N ASP A 74 -9.35 -11.39 -4.10
CA ASP A 74 -9.59 -12.81 -4.38
C ASP A 74 -8.61 -13.35 -5.44
N GLN A 75 -8.26 -12.51 -6.43
CA GLN A 75 -7.25 -12.86 -7.44
C GLN A 75 -5.81 -12.82 -6.91
N GLN A 76 -5.56 -12.25 -5.71
CA GLN A 76 -4.23 -12.11 -5.10
C GLN A 76 -3.18 -11.56 -6.08
N ARG A 77 -3.57 -10.62 -6.94
CA ARG A 77 -2.66 -10.08 -7.97
C ARG A 77 -1.61 -9.18 -7.33
N GLY A 78 -0.40 -9.71 -7.21
CA GLY A 78 0.76 -8.93 -6.80
C GLY A 78 1.17 -7.87 -7.82
N VAL A 79 1.91 -6.86 -7.35
CA VAL A 79 2.51 -5.85 -8.22
C VAL A 79 3.63 -6.48 -9.03
N HIS A 80 3.52 -6.43 -10.36
CA HIS A 80 4.60 -6.83 -11.25
C HIS A 80 5.60 -5.68 -11.42
N TRP A 81 6.61 -5.64 -10.55
CA TRP A 81 7.66 -4.63 -10.59
C TRP A 81 8.56 -4.81 -11.81
N GLN A 82 8.60 -3.81 -12.69
CA GLN A 82 9.46 -3.81 -13.87
C GLN A 82 10.77 -3.04 -13.70
N MET A 83 10.89 -2.19 -12.66
CA MET A 83 12.11 -1.43 -12.42
C MET A 83 13.16 -2.29 -11.75
N THR A 84 14.32 -2.39 -12.39
CA THR A 84 15.48 -3.09 -11.82
C THR A 84 16.38 -2.13 -11.03
N LEU A 85 17.29 -2.69 -10.23
CA LEU A 85 18.35 -1.90 -9.58
C LEU A 85 19.25 -1.18 -10.59
N SER A 86 19.45 -1.75 -11.79
CA SER A 86 20.20 -1.10 -12.86
C SER A 86 19.49 0.16 -13.34
N ASP A 87 18.17 0.06 -13.58
CA ASP A 87 17.35 1.21 -13.96
C ASP A 87 17.35 2.29 -12.89
N ALA A 88 17.30 1.89 -11.61
CA ALA A 88 17.37 2.79 -10.47
C ALA A 88 18.66 3.60 -10.46
N ARG A 89 19.82 2.98 -10.67
CA ARG A 89 21.12 3.67 -10.69
C ARG A 89 21.22 4.71 -11.80
N CYS A 90 20.58 4.45 -12.94
CA CYS A 90 20.52 5.40 -14.05
C CYS A 90 19.51 6.53 -13.77
N LYS A 91 18.27 6.19 -13.41
CA LYS A 91 17.16 7.15 -13.27
C LYS A 91 17.21 7.98 -11.98
N LEU A 92 17.72 7.41 -10.88
CA LEU A 92 17.79 8.03 -9.55
C LEU A 92 19.23 8.38 -9.17
N LYS A 93 20.10 8.65 -10.16
CA LYS A 93 21.53 8.93 -9.94
C LYS A 93 21.81 9.97 -8.84
N SER A 94 20.97 10.99 -8.71
CA SER A 94 21.10 12.04 -7.69
C SER A 94 20.87 11.55 -6.25
N MET A 95 20.14 10.44 -6.06
CA MET A 95 19.85 9.84 -4.75
C MET A 95 20.96 8.89 -4.29
N TYR A 96 21.82 8.41 -5.20
CA TYR A 96 22.91 7.53 -4.82
C TYR A 96 24.08 8.32 -4.21
N PRO A 97 24.72 7.81 -3.15
CA PRO A 97 25.92 8.41 -2.60
C PRO A 97 26.99 8.53 -3.67
N ARG A 98 27.56 9.73 -3.83
CA ARG A 98 28.78 9.90 -4.62
C ARG A 98 29.94 9.38 -3.78
N ILE A 99 30.41 8.18 -4.10
CA ILE A 99 31.65 7.66 -3.55
C ILE A 99 32.77 8.50 -4.16
N ILE A 100 33.32 9.41 -3.38
CA ILE A 100 34.56 10.13 -3.71
C ILE A 100 35.68 9.26 -3.15
N LEU A 101 36.51 8.73 -4.04
CA LEU A 101 37.75 8.03 -3.68
C LEU A 101 38.87 9.04 -3.43
#